data_AF-A0A3D0NVK8-F1
#
_entry.id   AF-A0A3D0NVK8-F1
#
_cell.length_a   1.000
_cell.length_b   1.000
_cell.length_c   1.000
_cell.angle_alpha   90.00
_cell.angle_beta   90.00
_cell.angle_gamma   90.00
#
_symmetry.space_group_name_H-M   'P 1'
#
loop_
_entity.id
_entity.type
_entity.pdbx_description
1 polymer ?
#
loop_
_entity_poly.entity_id
_entity_poly.type
_entity_poly.pdbx_seq_one_letter_code
_entity_poly.pdbx_strand_id
1 'polypeptide(L)'
;ILIETMRRQNFEFQVSRPKVIMKEINGKLHEPMELLMIEVPDSYVGSIMEKLGPRKAEMLNMGTRESGVTHIEFRIPARGLMGYR
;
A
#
# COMPACT_ATOMS: atom_id res chain seq x y z
N ILE A 1 8.56 -8.18 9.46
CA ILE A 1 9.30 -9.47 9.43
C ILE A 1 10.42 -9.45 10.46
N LEU A 2 11.43 -8.57 10.34
CA LEU A 2 12.56 -8.51 11.29
C LEU A 2 12.14 -8.48 12.77
N ILE A 3 11.23 -7.57 13.14
CA ILE A 3 10.70 -7.46 14.51
C ILE A 3 10.10 -8.79 15.02
N GLU A 4 9.33 -9.48 14.17
CA GLU A 4 8.71 -10.77 14.53
C GLU A 4 9.78 -11.86 14.67
N THR A 5 10.81 -11.84 13.84
CA THR A 5 11.96 -12.74 13.97
C THR A 5 12.70 -12.52 15.29
N MET A 6 13.01 -11.26 15.65
CA MET A 6 13.67 -10.93 16.91
C MET A 6 12.82 -11.30 18.12
N ARG A 7 11.50 -11.09 18.05
CA ARG A 7 10.57 -11.55 19.10
C ARG A 7 10.63 -13.06 19.30
N ARG A 8 10.67 -13.84 18.21
CA ARG A 8 10.83 -15.32 18.27
C ARG A 8 12.20 -15.77 18.79
N GLN A 9 13.19 -14.89 18.74
CA GLN A 9 14.52 -15.09 19.32
C GLN A 9 14.60 -14.60 20.78
N ASN A 10 13.46 -14.31 21.42
CA ASN A 10 13.36 -13.84 22.81
C ASN A 10 14.05 -12.50 23.10
N PHE A 11 14.15 -11.62 22.10
CA PHE A 11 14.55 -10.23 22.34
C PHE A 11 13.38 -9.40 22.88
N GLU A 12 13.68 -8.51 23.84
CA GLU A 12 12.75 -7.49 24.34
C GLU A 12 13.15 -6.11 23.84
N PHE A 13 12.21 -5.37 23.27
CA PHE A 13 12.44 -4.03 22.74
C PHE A 13 11.13 -3.26 22.55
N GLN A 14 11.24 -1.93 22.41
CA GLN A 14 10.12 -1.06 22.05
C GLN A 14 10.34 -0.48 20.65
N VAL A 15 9.27 -0.39 19.86
CA VAL A 15 9.28 0.20 18.52
C VAL A 15 8.37 1.41 18.44
N SER A 16 8.84 2.44 17.74
CA SER A 16 8.03 3.62 17.39
C SER A 16 7.18 3.35 16.15
N ARG A 17 6.16 4.19 15.93
CA ARG A 17 5.31 4.08 14.73
C ARG A 17 6.17 4.31 13.47
N PRO A 18 6.01 3.48 12.42
CA PRO A 18 6.73 3.69 11.16
C PRO A 18 6.34 5.03 10.54
N LYS A 19 7.33 5.72 9.97
CA LYS A 19 7.15 6.97 9.25
C LYS A 19 7.79 6.86 7.88
N VAL A 20 7.16 7.47 6.87
CA VAL A 20 7.78 7.59 5.56
C VAL A 20 8.97 8.56 5.63
N ILE A 21 10.00 8.28 4.85
CA ILE A 21 11.16 9.16 4.73
C ILE A 21 10.88 10.11 3.57
N MET A 22 10.65 11.39 3.89
CA MET A 22 10.52 12.44 2.88
C MET A 22 11.90 12.78 2.33
N LYS A 23 11.99 13.06 1.02
CA LYS A 23 13.22 13.46 0.35
C LYS A 23 13.02 14.77 -0.36
N GLU A 24 14.01 15.66 -0.26
CA GLU A 24 14.03 16.87 -1.07
C GLU A 24 14.71 16.57 -2.40
N ILE A 25 14.03 16.87 -3.51
CA ILE A 25 14.54 16.70 -4.86
C ILE A 25 14.24 17.99 -5.61
N ASN A 26 15.28 18.68 -6.10
CA ASN A 26 15.16 19.94 -6.83
C ASN A 26 14.35 21.02 -6.08
N GLY A 27 14.57 21.16 -4.76
CA GLY A 27 13.88 22.13 -3.92
C GLY A 27 12.42 21.81 -3.61
N LYS A 28 11.94 20.61 -3.97
CA LYS A 28 10.58 20.14 -3.66
C LYS A 28 10.63 18.95 -2.71
N LEU A 29 9.68 18.91 -1.78
CA LEU A 29 9.53 17.77 -0.87
C LEU A 29 8.75 16.65 -1.56
N HIS A 30 9.38 15.49 -1.66
CA HIS A 30 8.81 14.28 -2.24
C HIS A 30 8.61 13.21 -1.17
N GLU A 31 7.58 12.39 -1.38
CA GLU A 31 7.36 11.16 -0.63
C GLU A 31 7.56 9.93 -1.52
N PRO A 32 7.87 8.76 -0.92
CA PRO A 32 7.93 7.51 -1.67
C PRO A 32 6.54 7.08 -2.15
N MET A 33 6.47 6.68 -3.42
CA MET A 33 5.29 6.09 -4.06
C MET A 33 5.56 4.62 -4.34
N GLU A 34 4.52 3.80 -4.20
CA GLU A 34 4.54 2.35 -4.42
C GLU A 34 3.52 1.97 -5.50
N LEU A 35 3.79 0.85 -6.17
CA LEU A 35 2.85 0.22 -7.12
C LEU A 35 2.07 -0.87 -6.39
N LEU A 36 0.77 -0.66 -6.22
CA LEU A 36 -0.15 -1.60 -5.59
C LEU A 36 -0.93 -2.34 -6.66
N MET A 37 -0.74 -3.66 -6.75
CA MET A 37 -1.51 -4.55 -7.61
C MET A 37 -2.50 -5.34 -6.77
N ILE A 38 -3.77 -5.32 -7.16
CA ILE A 38 -4.86 -6.03 -6.47
C ILE A 38 -5.61 -6.88 -7.49
N GLU A 39 -5.81 -8.14 -7.15
CA GLU A 39 -6.73 -9.04 -7.87
C GLU A 39 -7.88 -9.40 -6.95
N VAL A 40 -9.10 -9.05 -7.35
CA VAL A 40 -10.33 -9.32 -6.59
C VAL A 40 -11.46 -9.72 -7.52
N PRO A 41 -12.46 -10.48 -7.05
CA PRO A 41 -13.69 -10.68 -7.80
C PRO A 41 -14.36 -9.33 -8.11
N ASP A 42 -15.03 -9.23 -9.25
CA ASP A 42 -15.63 -7.98 -9.74
C ASP A 42 -16.58 -7.32 -8.73
N SER A 43 -17.27 -8.14 -7.92
CA SER A 43 -18.16 -7.69 -6.86
C SER A 43 -17.48 -6.85 -5.77
N TYR A 44 -16.16 -6.99 -5.59
CA TYR A 44 -15.41 -6.29 -4.53
C TYR A 44 -14.67 -5.05 -5.02
N VAL A 45 -14.66 -4.79 -6.34
CA VAL A 45 -13.95 -3.64 -6.92
C VAL A 45 -14.38 -2.33 -6.27
N GLY A 46 -15.69 -2.11 -6.11
CA GLY A 46 -16.22 -0.90 -5.46
C GLY A 46 -15.70 -0.71 -4.03
N SER A 47 -15.68 -1.78 -3.23
CA SER A 47 -15.17 -1.73 -1.85
C SER A 47 -13.67 -1.43 -1.79
N ILE A 48 -12.90 -1.91 -2.76
CA ILE A 48 -11.47 -1.61 -2.87
C ILE A 48 -11.25 -0.13 -3.22
N MET A 49 -12.00 0.40 -4.19
CA MET A 49 -11.93 1.82 -4.58
C MET A 49 -12.23 2.74 -3.40
N GLU A 50 -13.30 2.45 -2.65
CA GLU A 50 -13.70 3.26 -1.50
C GLU A 50 -12.64 3.24 -0.39
N LYS A 51 -12.01 2.09 -0.14
CA LYS A 51 -10.94 1.99 0.88
C LYS A 51 -9.64 2.69 0.46
N LEU A 52 -9.34 2.72 -0.84
CA LEU A 52 -8.09 3.28 -1.37
C LEU A 52 -8.19 4.77 -1.70
N GLY A 53 -9.38 5.29 -2.00
CA GLY A 53 -9.60 6.71 -2.29
C GLY A 53 -9.06 7.65 -1.21
N PRO A 54 -9.42 7.49 0.08
CA PRO A 54 -8.91 8.32 1.17
C PRO A 54 -7.39 8.19 1.38
N ARG A 55 -6.77 7.12 0.87
CA ARG A 55 -5.33 6.85 0.99
C ARG A 55 -4.51 7.49 -0.14
N LYS A 56 -5.15 8.34 -0.96
CA LYS A 56 -4.54 9.01 -2.12
C LYS A 56 -3.95 8.03 -3.14
N ALA A 57 -4.61 6.89 -3.31
CA ALA A 57 -4.28 5.97 -4.39
C ALA A 57 -4.80 6.52 -5.72
N GLU A 58 -3.96 6.52 -6.73
CA GLU A 58 -4.30 6.88 -8.11
C GLU A 58 -4.34 5.60 -8.93
N MET A 59 -5.46 5.33 -9.59
CA MET A 59 -5.57 4.16 -10.47
C MET A 59 -4.73 4.39 -11.72
N LEU A 60 -3.88 3.43 -12.05
CA LEU A 60 -3.08 3.42 -13.28
C LEU A 60 -3.72 2.55 -14.35
N ASN A 61 -4.23 1.39 -13.96
CA ASN A 61 -4.78 0.41 -14.88
C ASN A 61 -5.86 -0.44 -14.22
N MET A 62 -6.80 -0.94 -15.02
CA MET A 62 -7.82 -1.89 -14.60
C MET A 62 -8.14 -2.83 -15.76
N GLY A 63 -8.05 -4.13 -15.51
CA GLY A 63 -8.36 -5.17 -16.49
C GLY A 63 -9.24 -6.24 -15.87
N THR A 64 -10.42 -6.46 -16.44
CA THR A 64 -11.33 -7.53 -16.04
C THR A 64 -11.05 -8.77 -16.88
N ARG A 65 -10.81 -9.91 -16.22
CA ARG A 65 -10.65 -11.21 -16.90
C ARG A 65 -12.02 -11.86 -17.05
N GLU A 66 -12.19 -12.67 -18.10
CA GLU A 66 -13.43 -13.43 -18.34
C GLU A 66 -13.78 -14.39 -17.18
N SER A 67 -12.83 -14.69 -16.31
CA SER A 67 -13.01 -15.46 -15.08
C SER A 67 -13.77 -14.72 -13.96
N GLY A 68 -14.20 -13.47 -14.17
CA GLY A 68 -14.90 -12.66 -13.15
C GLY A 68 -13.98 -12.09 -12.06
N VAL A 69 -12.68 -11.98 -12.37
CA VAL A 69 -11.65 -11.37 -11.51
C VAL A 69 -11.14 -10.13 -12.21
N THR A 70 -11.12 -9.02 -11.48
CA THR A 70 -10.55 -7.77 -11.94
C THR A 70 -9.17 -7.57 -11.32
N HIS A 71 -8.20 -7.30 -12.19
CA HIS A 71 -6.86 -6.86 -11.84
C HIS A 71 -6.83 -5.33 -11.87
N ILE A 72 -6.34 -4.70 -10.79
CA ILE A 72 -6.29 -3.25 -10.66
C ILE A 72 -4.90 -2.84 -10.20
N GLU A 73 -4.32 -1.85 -10.88
CA GLU A 73 -3.04 -1.26 -10.55
C GLU A 73 -3.24 0.16 -10.03
N PHE A 74 -2.64 0.47 -8.88
CA PHE A 74 -2.64 1.80 -8.29
C PHE A 74 -1.23 2.29 -8.04
N ARG A 75 -1.02 3.59 -8.26
CA ARG A 75 0.08 4.34 -7.66
C ARG A 75 -0.39 4.88 -6.32
N ILE A 76 0.27 4.51 -5.23
CA ILE A 76 -0.14 4.92 -3.88
C ILE A 76 1.07 5.42 -3.07
N PRO A 77 0.93 6.48 -2.27
CA PRO A 77 1.98 6.85 -1.32
C PRO A 77 2.28 5.71 -0.35
N ALA A 78 3.55 5.47 -0.02
CA ALA A 78 3.92 4.40 0.92
C ALA A 78 3.24 4.57 2.29
N ARG A 79 2.93 5.82 2.70
CA ARG A 79 2.16 6.10 3.92
C ARG A 79 0.74 5.54 3.85
N GLY A 80 0.15 5.57 2.65
CA GLY A 80 -1.22 5.12 2.38
C GLY A 80 -1.33 3.60 2.47
N LEU A 81 -0.23 2.86 2.28
CA LEU A 81 -0.20 1.40 2.48
C LEU A 81 -0.07 0.98 3.95
N MET A 82 0.37 1.87 4.83
CA MET A 82 0.54 1.52 6.25
C MET A 82 -0.81 1.13 6.87
N GLY A 83 -0.86 -0.08 7.42
CA GLY A 83 -2.08 -0.65 8.03
C GLY A 83 -3.18 -1.03 7.03
N TYR A 84 -2.88 -1.13 5.73
CA TYR A 84 -3.81 -1.68 4.74
C TYR A 84 -3.65 -3.21 4.56
N ARG A 85 -2.48 -3.75 4.92
CA ARG A 85 -2.14 -5.17 4.83
C ARG A 85 -2.63 -5.99 6.03
#